data_AF-A0A930X4T7-F1
#
_entry.id   AF-A0A930X4T7-F1
#
_cell.length_a   1.000
_cell.length_b   1.000
_cell.length_c   1.000
_cell.angle_alpha   90.00
_cell.angle_beta   90.00
_cell.angle_gamma   90.00
#
_symmetry.space_group_name_H-M   'P 1'
#
loop_
_entity.id
_entity.type
_entity.pdbx_description
1 polymer ?
#
loop_
_entity_poly.entity_id
_entity_poly.type
_entity_poly.pdbx_seq_one_letter_code
_entity_poly.pdbx_strand_id
1 'polypeptide(L)'
;MNRLLLLLCLAGLSACTSPTTASGPISSPAANQPESSEDAALKQELERVLKQLEPGIQAHTTASALTLEHARQLAENPADTNFRIQQDHYDPLPPSALSQRLLREGVYASDNLVSAFLSDGDAAQIVRRFREQVEPAIGRTPFTHYGLAVVQRGRVWFVSLVLLTEIVSLEPLALTYTSPTEVPVKGRITKAGYSAPQLLMTLPSGEVVDIPAQVQGNAFEARLPLTQTGLYSFEVDVQGPLGPLPACNFVLAVGRDYPAPASTASRAAEAIDDLAQARENLLALVNADRRSMNLSQLNLDPALSQAAQSHSEDMVQNGFLGHNSPTHGTPQQQAARFGVSDLVAQNISVSRSLANAQQELMSSPAHRRTLLDPSHTHAGFGVQPGPDGFLYVTQKFVQRQLIVDPLPASIRQGETLNISGERLSTPGYVAVFINNDVQGEPVDLTQNQRFSIPVTLRQTGPVRLRIGFSPPPENNVFNFSFYNIWDLDVQP
;
A
#
# COMPACT_ATOMS: atom_id res chain seq x y z
N MET A 1 41.31 -4.85 -24.44
CA MET A 1 42.27 -4.00 -25.18
C MET A 1 41.45 -3.29 -26.26
N ASN A 2 41.21 -1.98 -26.31
CA ASN A 2 41.80 -0.76 -25.73
C ASN A 2 40.62 0.18 -25.39
N ARG A 3 40.46 0.71 -24.17
CA ARG A 3 41.05 1.97 -23.66
C ARG A 3 41.15 3.10 -24.71
N LEU A 4 40.29 4.10 -24.56
CA LEU A 4 40.62 5.49 -24.87
C LEU A 4 40.23 6.36 -23.66
N LEU A 5 41.15 7.23 -23.28
CA LEU A 5 41.20 8.10 -22.10
C LEU A 5 41.42 9.55 -22.60
N LEU A 6 41.30 10.53 -21.68
CA LEU A 6 41.59 12.01 -21.77
C LEU A 6 40.40 12.89 -22.21
N LEU A 7 40.13 14.10 -21.66
CA LEU A 7 40.71 15.01 -20.64
C LEU A 7 39.62 16.08 -20.33
N LEU A 8 39.23 16.32 -19.07
CA LEU A 8 39.50 17.52 -18.24
C LEU A 8 39.40 18.92 -18.89
N CYS A 9 38.53 19.77 -18.33
CA CYS A 9 38.83 21.19 -18.08
C CYS A 9 38.04 21.72 -16.86
N LEU A 10 38.78 22.29 -15.90
CA LEU A 10 38.34 23.00 -14.70
C LEU A 10 38.63 24.49 -14.88
N ALA A 11 37.63 25.35 -14.61
CA ALA A 11 37.71 26.74 -14.16
C ALA A 11 36.26 27.18 -13.88
N GLY A 12 35.83 27.86 -12.81
CA GLY A 12 36.52 28.68 -11.84
C GLY A 12 35.83 30.05 -11.76
N LEU A 13 35.14 30.31 -10.64
CA LEU A 13 34.78 31.61 -10.01
C LEU A 13 33.41 32.29 -10.25
N SER A 14 32.69 32.38 -9.11
CA SER A 14 32.01 33.56 -8.52
C SER A 14 30.57 33.95 -8.87
N ALA A 15 29.69 33.65 -7.91
CA ALA A 15 28.66 34.48 -7.27
C ALA A 15 27.95 35.61 -8.06
N CYS A 16 26.61 35.51 -8.19
CA CYS A 16 25.65 36.29 -7.38
C CYS A 16 24.20 36.18 -7.90
N THR A 17 23.27 36.25 -6.94
CA THR A 17 21.86 36.72 -7.03
C THR A 17 20.82 35.93 -7.83
N SER A 18 19.92 35.26 -7.11
CA SER A 18 18.47 35.21 -7.40
C SER A 18 17.89 36.65 -7.38
N PRO A 19 16.71 36.96 -8.00
CA PRO A 19 15.45 36.31 -7.63
C PRO A 19 14.40 36.11 -8.76
N THR A 20 13.47 35.17 -8.50
CA THR A 20 12.05 35.07 -8.95
C THR A 20 11.62 35.67 -10.29
N THR A 21 11.01 34.84 -11.15
CA THR A 21 9.66 35.07 -11.70
C THR A 21 9.07 33.79 -12.30
N ALA A 22 7.74 33.69 -12.17
CA ALA A 22 6.81 32.73 -12.76
C ALA A 22 7.24 32.12 -14.11
N SER A 23 7.34 30.79 -14.16
CA SER A 23 7.34 30.05 -15.42
C SER A 23 5.91 30.02 -15.98
N GLY A 24 5.61 30.93 -16.90
CA GLY A 24 4.54 30.74 -17.88
C GLY A 24 4.82 29.51 -18.76
N PRO A 25 3.85 29.07 -19.59
CA PRO A 25 4.01 27.87 -20.40
C PRO A 25 5.23 28.02 -21.31
N ILE A 26 6.18 27.09 -21.19
CA ILE A 26 7.32 26.97 -22.10
C ILE A 26 6.75 26.47 -23.43
N SER A 27 6.46 27.39 -24.36
CA SER A 27 6.14 27.05 -25.74
C SER A 27 7.42 26.66 -26.48
N SER A 28 7.78 25.37 -26.42
CA SER A 28 8.78 24.79 -27.31
C SER A 28 8.24 24.76 -28.75
N PRO A 29 9.03 25.14 -29.78
CA PRO A 29 8.62 25.09 -31.19
C PRO A 29 8.31 23.66 -31.69
N ALA A 30 8.61 22.62 -30.91
CA ALA A 30 8.22 21.23 -31.18
C ALA A 30 6.76 20.89 -30.83
N ALA A 31 6.06 21.75 -30.08
CA ALA A 31 4.70 21.47 -29.60
C ALA A 31 3.64 21.36 -30.73
N ASN A 32 3.90 21.98 -31.89
CA ASN A 32 2.92 22.14 -32.98
C ASN A 32 3.18 21.31 -34.24
N GLN A 33 4.06 20.31 -34.23
CA GLN A 33 4.18 19.40 -35.39
C GLN A 33 2.98 18.45 -35.45
N PRO A 34 2.25 18.37 -36.58
CA PRO A 34 1.16 17.41 -36.75
C PRO A 34 1.68 15.97 -36.66
N GLU A 35 0.87 15.09 -36.04
CA GLU A 35 1.12 13.65 -35.94
C GLU A 35 1.23 13.05 -37.36
N SER A 36 2.26 12.24 -37.63
CA SER A 36 2.42 11.63 -38.95
C SER A 36 1.35 10.55 -39.18
N SER A 37 1.07 10.21 -40.45
CA SER A 37 0.10 9.15 -40.77
C SER A 37 0.54 7.78 -40.22
N GLU A 38 1.84 7.52 -40.11
CA GLU A 38 2.38 6.29 -39.54
C GLU A 38 2.25 6.26 -38.01
N ASP A 39 2.52 7.37 -37.31
CA ASP A 39 2.27 7.52 -35.87
C ASP A 39 0.81 7.24 -35.51
N ALA A 40 -0.12 7.86 -36.26
CA ALA A 40 -1.54 7.71 -36.04
C ALA A 40 -2.02 6.25 -36.25
N ALA A 41 -1.49 5.57 -37.27
CA ALA A 41 -1.86 4.19 -37.57
C ALA A 41 -1.40 3.22 -36.46
N LEU A 42 -0.14 3.34 -36.02
CA LEU A 42 0.37 2.50 -34.93
C LEU A 42 -0.33 2.81 -33.60
N LYS A 43 -0.56 4.09 -33.29
CA LYS A 43 -1.31 4.49 -32.10
C LYS A 43 -2.71 3.85 -32.07
N GLN A 44 -3.45 3.89 -33.17
CA GLN A 44 -4.77 3.24 -33.27
C GLN A 44 -4.70 1.73 -33.04
N GLU A 45 -3.65 1.06 -33.52
CA GLU A 45 -3.43 -0.37 -33.26
C GLU A 45 -3.20 -0.65 -31.77
N LEU A 46 -2.33 0.12 -31.13
CA LEU A 46 -2.05 0.01 -29.69
C LEU A 46 -3.27 0.31 -28.83
N GLU A 47 -4.07 1.33 -29.19
CA GLU A 47 -5.36 1.61 -28.52
C GLU A 47 -6.36 0.46 -28.66
N ARG A 48 -6.38 -0.22 -29.82
CA ARG A 48 -7.22 -1.40 -30.01
C ARG A 48 -6.79 -2.53 -29.10
N VAL A 49 -5.48 -2.75 -28.95
CA VAL A 49 -4.94 -3.73 -27.99
C VAL A 49 -5.32 -3.36 -26.55
N LEU A 50 -5.17 -2.09 -26.15
CA LEU A 50 -5.57 -1.63 -24.82
C LEU A 50 -7.04 -1.93 -24.53
N LYS A 51 -7.95 -1.61 -25.47
CA LYS A 51 -9.40 -1.84 -25.30
C LYS A 51 -9.80 -3.31 -25.33
N GLN A 52 -8.97 -4.18 -25.93
CA GLN A 52 -9.15 -5.63 -25.84
C GLN A 52 -8.73 -6.16 -24.47
N LEU A 53 -7.65 -5.61 -23.90
CA LEU A 53 -7.13 -6.02 -22.60
C LEU A 53 -7.98 -5.48 -21.44
N GLU A 54 -8.40 -4.22 -21.49
CA GLU A 54 -9.25 -3.56 -20.49
C GLU A 54 -10.52 -3.00 -21.17
N PRO A 55 -11.57 -3.82 -21.33
CA PRO A 55 -12.83 -3.37 -21.92
C PRO A 55 -13.48 -2.28 -21.06
N GLY A 56 -13.51 -1.05 -21.59
CA GLY A 56 -14.11 0.10 -20.91
C GLY A 56 -13.11 1.20 -20.52
N ILE A 57 -11.80 0.98 -20.71
CA ILE A 57 -10.78 2.00 -20.49
C ILE A 57 -11.00 3.21 -21.41
N GLN A 58 -10.88 4.42 -20.86
CA GLN A 58 -11.17 5.67 -21.56
C GLN A 58 -9.91 6.53 -21.77
N ALA A 59 -9.83 7.27 -22.87
CA ALA A 59 -8.73 8.22 -23.05
C ALA A 59 -8.90 9.38 -22.05
N HIS A 60 -7.83 9.73 -21.34
CA HIS A 60 -7.78 10.92 -20.48
C HIS A 60 -7.06 12.05 -21.20
N THR A 61 -7.71 13.19 -21.36
CA THR A 61 -7.22 14.31 -22.18
C THR A 61 -5.86 14.82 -21.70
N THR A 62 -5.74 15.13 -20.40
CA THR A 62 -4.48 15.63 -19.81
C THR A 62 -3.36 14.60 -19.92
N ALA A 63 -3.60 13.34 -19.53
CA ALA A 63 -2.60 12.28 -19.66
C ALA A 63 -2.17 12.05 -21.12
N SER A 64 -3.10 12.13 -22.08
CA SER A 64 -2.80 12.02 -23.51
C SER A 64 -1.91 13.16 -24.00
N ALA A 65 -2.16 14.40 -23.56
CA ALA A 65 -1.33 15.55 -23.90
C ALA A 65 0.09 15.42 -23.32
N LEU A 66 0.20 15.03 -22.05
CA LEU A 66 1.48 14.90 -21.36
C LEU A 66 2.32 13.72 -21.88
N THR A 67 1.68 12.60 -22.22
CA THR A 67 2.37 11.44 -22.82
C THR A 67 2.92 11.77 -24.21
N LEU A 68 2.22 12.59 -25.01
CA LEU A 68 2.70 13.07 -26.29
C LEU A 68 3.94 13.96 -26.16
N GLU A 69 3.91 14.92 -25.23
CA GLU A 69 5.07 15.74 -24.95
C GLU A 69 6.26 14.89 -24.49
N HIS A 70 6.01 13.93 -23.61
CA HIS A 70 7.05 13.00 -23.14
C HIS A 70 7.64 12.17 -24.27
N ALA A 71 6.82 11.60 -25.16
CA ALA A 71 7.30 10.84 -26.32
C ALA A 71 8.17 11.70 -27.26
N ARG A 72 7.82 12.98 -27.46
CA ARG A 72 8.62 13.92 -28.25
C ARG A 72 9.97 14.23 -27.60
N GLN A 73 10.01 14.43 -26.29
CA GLN A 73 11.26 14.66 -25.54
C GLN A 73 12.21 13.47 -25.66
N LEU A 74 11.71 12.24 -25.50
CA LEU A 74 12.49 11.02 -25.69
C LEU A 74 13.04 10.91 -27.12
N ALA A 75 12.24 11.33 -28.11
CA ALA A 75 12.63 11.30 -29.50
C ALA A 75 13.71 12.34 -29.87
N GLU A 76 13.77 13.46 -29.15
CA GLU A 76 14.77 14.53 -29.32
C GLU A 76 16.07 14.23 -28.58
N ASN A 77 15.99 13.57 -27.42
CA ASN A 77 17.15 13.17 -26.63
C ASN A 77 17.11 11.68 -26.26
N PRO A 78 17.45 10.76 -27.19
CA PRO A 78 17.41 9.33 -26.95
C PRO A 78 18.45 8.84 -25.93
N ALA A 79 19.41 9.69 -25.51
CA ALA A 79 20.36 9.34 -24.46
C ALA A 79 19.75 9.47 -23.05
N ASP A 80 18.60 10.14 -22.93
CA ASP A 80 17.78 10.21 -21.72
C ASP A 80 16.92 8.94 -21.55
N THR A 81 17.52 7.78 -21.89
CA THR A 81 16.92 6.44 -21.88
C THR A 81 16.84 5.80 -20.50
N ASN A 82 17.06 6.55 -19.43
CA ASN A 82 16.93 5.99 -18.07
C ASN A 82 15.49 5.53 -17.77
N PHE A 83 14.48 5.86 -18.58
CA PHE A 83 13.10 5.45 -18.35
C PHE A 83 12.82 4.01 -18.82
N ARG A 84 13.20 3.03 -17.99
CA ARG A 84 12.65 1.67 -18.03
C ARG A 84 11.35 1.64 -17.22
N ILE A 85 10.32 0.97 -17.76
CA ILE A 85 9.00 0.66 -17.18
C ILE A 85 8.91 0.92 -15.67
N GLN A 86 8.31 2.06 -15.31
CA GLN A 86 8.00 2.40 -13.92
C GLN A 86 6.53 2.13 -13.67
N GLN A 87 6.28 1.11 -12.88
CA GLN A 87 4.98 0.99 -12.25
C GLN A 87 5.08 1.80 -10.95
N ASP A 88 4.50 2.98 -10.98
CA ASP A 88 4.38 3.86 -9.82
C ASP A 88 3.20 3.30 -9.01
N HIS A 89 3.41 2.17 -8.33
CA HIS A 89 2.51 1.71 -7.28
C HIS A 89 3.01 2.31 -5.98
N TYR A 90 2.20 3.19 -5.39
CA TYR A 90 2.36 3.69 -4.03
C TYR A 90 3.78 4.14 -3.62
N ASP A 91 4.69 4.57 -4.52
CA ASP A 91 6.05 4.96 -4.10
C ASP A 91 6.04 6.39 -3.51
N PRO A 92 6.44 6.62 -2.24
CA PRO A 92 6.70 7.97 -1.71
C PRO A 92 7.96 8.61 -2.26
N LEU A 93 8.85 7.83 -2.89
CA LEU A 93 9.96 8.45 -3.58
C LEU A 93 9.40 9.22 -4.77
N PRO A 94 9.93 10.42 -5.00
CA PRO A 94 9.29 11.43 -5.83
C PRO A 94 8.78 10.83 -7.13
N PRO A 95 7.50 11.09 -7.49
CA PRO A 95 6.87 10.44 -8.62
C PRO A 95 7.77 10.53 -9.84
N SER A 96 7.64 9.59 -10.78
CA SER A 96 8.30 9.74 -12.08
C SER A 96 8.08 11.15 -12.63
N ALA A 97 9.01 11.66 -13.43
CA ALA A 97 8.89 13.03 -13.94
C ALA A 97 7.53 13.27 -14.61
N LEU A 98 6.97 12.26 -15.29
CA LEU A 98 5.63 12.31 -15.87
C LEU A 98 4.52 12.28 -14.81
N SER A 99 4.61 11.45 -13.77
CA SER A 99 3.68 11.44 -12.64
C SER A 99 3.65 12.77 -11.89
N GLN A 100 4.80 13.43 -11.68
CA GLN A 100 4.84 14.78 -11.10
C GLN A 100 4.16 15.82 -11.99
N ARG A 101 4.29 15.69 -13.31
CA ARG A 101 3.59 16.57 -14.26
C ARG A 101 2.09 16.34 -14.23
N LEU A 102 1.63 15.09 -14.19
CA LEU A 102 0.22 14.74 -14.03
C LEU A 102 -0.38 15.38 -12.78
N LEU A 103 0.30 15.28 -11.63
CA LEU A 103 -0.13 15.90 -10.37
C LEU A 103 -0.23 17.43 -10.46
N ARG A 104 0.74 18.08 -11.12
CA ARG A 104 0.71 19.55 -11.32
C ARG A 104 -0.45 20.01 -12.20
N GLU A 105 -0.91 19.15 -13.12
CA GLU A 105 -2.06 19.39 -13.99
C GLU A 105 -3.38 18.88 -13.39
N GLY A 106 -3.38 18.50 -12.10
CA GLY A 106 -4.59 18.09 -11.38
C GLY A 106 -5.04 16.65 -11.61
N VAL A 107 -4.19 15.78 -12.15
CA VAL A 107 -4.48 14.35 -12.31
C VAL A 107 -3.97 13.59 -11.09
N TYR A 108 -4.88 13.32 -10.15
CA TYR A 108 -4.62 12.58 -8.92
C TYR A 108 -5.22 11.18 -9.02
N ALA A 109 -4.38 10.16 -9.10
CA ALA A 109 -4.82 8.78 -9.23
C ALA A 109 -4.08 7.88 -8.24
N SER A 110 -4.78 6.85 -7.76
CA SER A 110 -4.32 5.89 -6.76
C SER A 110 -3.26 4.95 -7.29
N ASP A 111 -3.49 4.42 -8.49
CA ASP A 111 -2.56 3.56 -9.20
C ASP A 111 -2.26 4.17 -10.57
N ASN A 112 -0.96 4.35 -10.84
CA ASN A 112 -0.49 4.82 -12.13
C ASN A 112 0.58 3.88 -12.68
N LEU A 113 0.36 3.36 -13.88
CA LEU A 113 1.42 2.71 -14.63
C LEU A 113 2.00 3.73 -15.60
N VAL A 114 3.29 4.04 -15.48
CA VAL A 114 4.02 4.90 -16.41
C VAL A 114 5.02 4.07 -17.19
N SER A 115 4.69 3.79 -18.45
CA SER A 115 5.57 3.02 -19.32
C SER A 115 6.05 3.87 -20.47
N ALA A 116 7.37 3.87 -20.70
CA ALA A 116 7.96 4.39 -21.92
C ALA A 116 8.95 3.36 -22.45
N PHE A 117 8.92 3.12 -23.76
CA PHE A 117 9.91 2.29 -24.41
C PHE A 117 10.18 2.77 -25.83
N LEU A 118 11.39 2.46 -26.29
CA LEU A 118 11.81 2.65 -27.67
C LEU A 118 11.92 1.29 -28.36
N SER A 119 11.60 1.25 -29.65
CA SER A 119 11.78 0.06 -30.46
C SER A 119 12.25 0.42 -31.85
N ASP A 120 13.30 -0.25 -32.31
CA ASP A 120 13.49 -0.51 -33.72
C ASP A 120 12.57 -1.65 -34.16
N GLY A 121 12.07 -1.62 -35.39
CA GLY A 121 11.23 -2.69 -35.93
C GLY A 121 9.98 -2.21 -36.66
N ASP A 122 9.24 -3.17 -37.19
CA ASP A 122 7.93 -2.94 -37.80
C ASP A 122 6.83 -2.78 -36.72
N ALA A 123 5.67 -2.27 -37.14
CA ALA A 123 4.52 -2.07 -36.27
C ALA A 123 4.10 -3.34 -35.52
N ALA A 124 4.18 -4.52 -36.15
CA ALA A 124 3.74 -5.78 -35.54
C ALA A 124 4.63 -6.20 -34.36
N GLN A 125 5.95 -5.98 -34.46
CA GLN A 125 6.87 -6.22 -33.35
C GLN A 125 6.62 -5.28 -32.17
N ILE A 126 6.30 -4.02 -32.44
CA ILE A 126 5.98 -3.02 -31.41
C ILE A 126 4.70 -3.40 -30.68
N VAL A 127 3.66 -3.78 -31.42
CA VAL A 127 2.38 -4.24 -30.87
C VAL A 127 2.57 -5.46 -29.98
N ARG A 128 3.40 -6.42 -30.40
CA ARG A 128 3.72 -7.61 -29.59
C ARG A 128 4.40 -7.22 -28.27
N ARG A 129 5.45 -6.40 -28.32
CA ARG A 129 6.15 -5.90 -27.12
C ARG A 129 5.24 -5.11 -26.20
N PHE A 130 4.39 -4.25 -26.77
CA PHE A 130 3.39 -3.50 -26.02
C PHE A 130 2.46 -4.43 -25.25
N ARG A 131 1.93 -5.46 -25.91
CA ARG A 131 1.08 -6.46 -25.27
C ARG A 131 1.81 -7.17 -24.13
N GLU A 132 3.01 -7.70 -24.39
CA GLU A 132 3.85 -8.37 -23.38
C GLU A 132 4.12 -7.50 -22.14
N GLN A 133 4.19 -6.18 -22.30
CA GLN A 133 4.43 -5.24 -21.20
C GLN A 133 3.15 -4.81 -20.47
N VAL A 134 2.05 -4.63 -21.18
CA VAL A 134 0.84 -4.00 -20.65
C VAL A 134 -0.15 -5.02 -20.11
N GLU A 135 -0.24 -6.21 -20.71
CA GLU A 135 -1.16 -7.27 -20.32
C GLU A 135 -0.97 -7.72 -18.87
N PRO A 136 0.26 -7.95 -18.36
CA PRO A 136 0.45 -8.29 -16.94
C PRO A 136 0.02 -7.16 -15.99
N ALA A 137 0.11 -5.89 -16.41
CA ALA A 137 -0.31 -4.76 -15.59
C ALA A 137 -1.83 -4.60 -15.51
N ILE A 138 -2.51 -4.71 -16.65
CA ILE A 138 -3.97 -4.64 -16.71
C ILE A 138 -4.61 -5.81 -15.95
N GLY A 139 -4.03 -7.02 -16.02
CA GLY A 139 -4.54 -8.17 -15.30
C GLY A 139 -4.50 -8.06 -13.76
N ARG A 140 -3.81 -7.05 -13.20
CA ARG A 140 -3.66 -6.86 -11.75
C ARG A 140 -4.65 -5.87 -11.16
N THR A 141 -4.80 -4.73 -11.83
CA THR A 141 -5.62 -3.61 -11.38
C THR A 141 -6.42 -3.09 -12.57
N PRO A 142 -7.76 -3.01 -12.46
CA PRO A 142 -8.57 -2.45 -13.53
C PRO A 142 -8.35 -0.94 -13.62
N PHE A 143 -7.70 -0.51 -14.71
CA PHE A 143 -7.46 0.90 -15.00
C PHE A 143 -8.70 1.53 -15.65
N THR A 144 -9.05 2.75 -15.24
CA THR A 144 -10.22 3.45 -15.80
C THR A 144 -9.86 4.32 -16.99
N HIS A 145 -8.62 4.83 -17.02
CA HIS A 145 -8.19 5.74 -18.07
C HIS A 145 -6.78 5.46 -18.59
N TYR A 146 -6.49 5.99 -19.79
CA TYR A 146 -5.16 5.96 -20.38
C TYR A 146 -4.77 7.29 -21.05
N GLY A 147 -3.47 7.56 -21.10
CA GLY A 147 -2.84 8.45 -22.06
C GLY A 147 -1.85 7.66 -22.90
N LEU A 148 -1.91 7.75 -24.22
CA LEU A 148 -1.02 7.02 -25.12
C LEU A 148 -0.53 7.93 -26.23
N ALA A 149 0.78 7.91 -26.45
CA ALA A 149 1.43 8.59 -27.55
C ALA A 149 2.47 7.71 -28.24
N VAL A 150 2.59 7.93 -29.55
CA VAL A 150 3.56 7.29 -30.42
C VAL A 150 4.23 8.40 -31.22
N VAL A 151 5.56 8.39 -31.26
CA VAL A 151 6.36 9.33 -32.06
C VAL A 151 7.44 8.53 -32.80
N GLN A 152 7.58 8.72 -34.10
CA GLN A 152 8.64 8.10 -34.89
C GLN A 152 9.76 9.11 -35.22
N ARG A 153 11.02 8.67 -35.09
CA ARG A 153 12.19 9.37 -35.65
C ARG A 153 13.08 8.38 -36.39
N GLY A 154 13.19 8.55 -37.71
CA GLY A 154 13.91 7.60 -38.55
C GLY A 154 13.26 6.21 -38.49
N ARG A 155 14.01 5.19 -38.05
CA ARG A 155 13.50 3.81 -37.90
C ARG A 155 13.07 3.45 -36.49
N VAL A 156 13.15 4.40 -35.56
CA VAL A 156 12.89 4.17 -34.13
C VAL A 156 11.55 4.78 -33.76
N TRP A 157 10.77 3.98 -33.04
CA TRP A 157 9.49 4.36 -32.48
C TRP A 157 9.63 4.62 -30.98
N PHE A 158 9.01 5.69 -30.51
CA PHE A 158 8.97 6.11 -29.13
C PHE A 158 7.52 6.02 -28.65
N VAL A 159 7.25 5.08 -27.74
CA VAL A 159 5.92 4.85 -27.18
C VAL A 159 5.91 5.30 -25.74
N SER A 160 4.93 6.13 -25.38
CA SER A 160 4.71 6.64 -24.02
C SER A 160 3.27 6.33 -23.63
N LEU A 161 3.10 5.60 -22.53
CA LEU A 161 1.82 5.13 -22.00
C LEU A 161 1.71 5.54 -20.53
N VAL A 162 0.54 6.05 -20.17
CA VAL A 162 0.08 6.17 -18.79
C VAL A 162 -1.24 5.43 -18.67
N LEU A 163 -1.38 4.55 -17.68
CA LEU A 163 -2.66 4.00 -17.25
C LEU A 163 -2.99 4.58 -15.87
N LEU A 164 -4.25 4.97 -15.66
CA LEU A 164 -4.71 5.64 -14.45
C LEU A 164 -5.93 4.92 -13.88
N THR A 165 -5.93 4.74 -12.57
CA THR A 165 -7.15 4.41 -11.82
C THR A 165 -7.72 5.68 -11.18
N GLU A 166 -8.61 6.34 -11.92
CA GLU A 166 -9.32 7.51 -11.43
C GLU A 166 -10.62 7.08 -10.72
N ILE A 167 -10.63 7.18 -9.39
CA ILE A 167 -11.80 6.93 -8.53
C ILE A 167 -12.35 8.24 -7.96
N VAL A 168 -11.45 9.19 -7.72
CA VAL A 168 -11.74 10.53 -7.22
C VAL A 168 -11.14 11.54 -8.19
N SER A 169 -11.88 12.62 -8.42
CA SER A 169 -11.38 13.82 -9.11
C SER A 169 -11.29 14.94 -8.09
N LEU A 170 -10.18 15.67 -8.08
CA LEU A 170 -9.96 16.85 -7.23
C LEU A 170 -9.85 18.09 -8.11
N GLU A 171 -10.24 19.25 -7.57
CA GLU A 171 -9.82 20.53 -8.15
C GLU A 171 -8.29 20.66 -8.06
N PRO A 172 -7.61 21.26 -9.06
CA PRO A 172 -6.15 21.39 -9.05
C PRO A 172 -5.63 22.13 -7.80
N LEU A 173 -4.60 21.57 -7.19
CA LEU A 173 -3.92 22.09 -6.00
C LEU A 173 -2.46 22.41 -6.33
N ALA A 174 -1.94 23.47 -5.74
CA ALA A 174 -0.49 23.71 -5.74
C ALA A 174 0.21 22.61 -4.94
N LEU A 175 1.31 22.07 -5.47
CA LEU A 175 2.10 21.06 -4.76
C LEU A 175 3.14 21.69 -3.81
N THR A 176 3.33 23.01 -3.87
CA THR A 176 4.34 23.73 -3.10
C THR A 176 3.79 25.05 -2.59
N TYR A 177 4.05 25.32 -1.31
CA TYR A 177 3.64 26.52 -0.59
C TYR A 177 4.87 27.14 0.06
N THR A 178 5.00 28.48 0.01
CA THR A 178 6.18 29.18 0.54
C THR A 178 6.19 29.29 2.06
N SER A 179 5.03 29.24 2.70
CA SER A 179 4.86 29.36 4.14
C SER A 179 3.65 28.55 4.61
N PRO A 180 3.57 28.24 5.92
CA PRO A 180 2.38 27.64 6.51
C PRO A 180 1.09 28.36 6.11
N THR A 181 0.05 27.60 5.79
CA THR A 181 -1.21 28.11 5.27
C THR A 181 -2.34 27.10 5.46
N GLU A 182 -3.57 27.50 5.12
CA GLU A 182 -4.73 26.61 5.08
C GLU A 182 -5.25 26.55 3.65
N VAL A 183 -5.36 25.34 3.10
CA VAL A 183 -5.69 25.14 1.68
C VAL A 183 -7.05 24.49 1.54
N PRO A 184 -8.01 25.09 0.80
CA PRO A 184 -9.25 24.41 0.49
C PRO A 184 -8.99 23.26 -0.49
N VAL A 185 -9.59 22.10 -0.23
CA VAL A 185 -9.63 20.97 -1.16
C VAL A 185 -11.08 20.62 -1.46
N LYS A 186 -11.37 20.44 -2.75
CA LYS A 186 -12.68 20.01 -3.24
C LYS A 186 -12.49 18.82 -4.17
N GLY A 187 -13.37 17.85 -4.03
CA GLY A 187 -13.31 16.66 -4.84
C GLY A 187 -14.64 15.96 -4.97
N ARG A 188 -14.66 14.95 -5.84
CA ARG A 188 -15.81 14.08 -6.05
C ARG A 188 -15.37 12.65 -6.34
N ILE A 189 -16.12 11.69 -5.83
CA ILE A 189 -16.02 10.29 -6.24
C ILE A 189 -16.67 10.17 -7.62
N THR A 190 -15.90 9.72 -8.61
CA THR A 190 -16.29 9.63 -10.02
C THR A 190 -16.70 8.21 -10.42
N LYS A 191 -16.19 7.19 -9.71
CA LYS A 191 -16.44 5.78 -10.01
C LYS A 191 -17.62 5.22 -9.21
N ALA A 192 -18.57 4.58 -9.90
CA ALA A 192 -19.70 3.91 -9.26
C ALA A 192 -19.25 2.72 -8.39
N GLY A 193 -19.96 2.45 -7.30
CA GLY A 193 -19.59 1.41 -6.34
C GLY A 193 -18.57 1.84 -5.29
N TYR A 194 -18.11 3.09 -5.33
CA TYR A 194 -17.22 3.71 -4.35
C TYR A 194 -17.96 4.82 -3.58
N SER A 195 -17.69 4.95 -2.29
CA SER A 195 -18.39 5.90 -1.41
C SER A 195 -17.57 6.24 -0.15
N ALA A 196 -18.14 7.05 0.73
CA ALA A 196 -17.59 7.37 2.06
C ALA A 196 -16.13 7.85 2.01
N PRO A 197 -15.85 9.02 1.41
CA PRO A 197 -14.49 9.55 1.34
C PRO A 197 -13.98 9.86 2.76
N GLN A 198 -12.76 9.42 3.05
CA GLN A 198 -12.00 9.76 4.25
C GLN A 198 -10.72 10.47 3.83
N LEU A 199 -10.46 11.63 4.40
CA LEU A 199 -9.28 12.42 4.06
C LEU A 199 -8.26 12.28 5.19
N LEU A 200 -7.06 11.85 4.84
CA LEU A 200 -5.98 11.62 5.79
C LEU A 200 -4.76 12.44 5.40
N MET A 201 -3.98 12.81 6.40
CA MET A 201 -2.74 13.55 6.18
C MET A 201 -1.63 13.05 7.10
N THR A 202 -0.49 12.68 6.54
CA THR A 202 0.75 12.55 7.30
C THR A 202 1.40 13.92 7.42
N LEU A 203 1.58 14.39 8.65
CA LEU A 203 2.24 15.64 9.00
C LEU A 203 3.77 15.52 8.84
N PRO A 204 4.52 16.64 8.82
CA PRO A 204 5.98 16.62 8.83
C PRO A 204 6.60 15.87 10.02
N SER A 205 5.86 15.76 11.13
CA SER A 205 6.24 14.96 12.31
C SER A 205 6.17 13.45 12.06
N GLY A 206 5.54 13.01 10.97
CA GLY A 206 5.24 11.60 10.68
C GLY A 206 3.95 11.09 11.35
N GLU A 207 3.24 11.93 12.09
CA GLU A 207 1.90 11.64 12.63
C GLU A 207 0.86 11.66 11.52
N VAL A 208 -0.11 10.75 11.58
CA VAL A 208 -1.26 10.72 10.66
C VAL A 208 -2.48 11.31 11.36
N VAL A 209 -3.13 12.27 10.72
CA VAL A 209 -4.35 12.93 11.22
C VAL A 209 -5.50 12.78 10.23
N ASP A 210 -6.72 12.67 10.75
CA ASP A 210 -7.93 12.78 9.96
C ASP A 210 -8.19 14.25 9.62
N ILE A 211 -8.55 14.52 8.36
CA ILE A 211 -8.93 15.85 7.89
C ILE A 211 -10.46 15.92 7.83
N PRO A 212 -11.11 16.75 8.67
CA PRO A 212 -12.56 16.90 8.66
C PRO A 212 -13.05 17.39 7.29
N ALA A 213 -14.00 16.65 6.71
CA ALA A 213 -14.59 16.95 5.41
C ALA A 213 -16.11 17.06 5.50
N GLN A 214 -16.67 18.03 4.78
CA GLN A 214 -18.10 18.10 4.50
C GLN A 214 -18.40 17.23 3.28
N VAL A 215 -19.22 16.20 3.46
CA VAL A 215 -19.58 15.26 2.38
C VAL A 215 -21.04 15.47 1.99
N GLN A 216 -21.29 15.67 0.69
CA GLN A 216 -22.62 15.82 0.11
C GLN A 216 -22.75 14.92 -1.12
N GLY A 217 -23.43 13.79 -0.97
CA GLY A 217 -23.52 12.78 -2.03
C GLY A 217 -22.13 12.21 -2.34
N ASN A 218 -21.69 12.37 -3.59
CA ASN A 218 -20.34 11.97 -4.03
C ASN A 218 -19.32 13.11 -3.98
N ALA A 219 -19.72 14.34 -3.62
CA ALA A 219 -18.81 15.48 -3.49
C ALA A 219 -18.33 15.63 -2.05
N PHE A 220 -17.12 16.14 -1.88
CA PHE A 220 -16.56 16.47 -0.58
C PHE A 220 -15.73 17.75 -0.64
N GLU A 221 -15.72 18.49 0.47
CA GLU A 221 -14.91 19.69 0.67
C GLU A 221 -14.24 19.63 2.04
N ALA A 222 -12.97 20.01 2.11
CA ALA A 222 -12.22 20.09 3.36
C ALA A 222 -11.19 21.20 3.32
N ARG A 223 -10.51 21.42 4.46
CA ARG A 223 -9.41 22.36 4.58
C ARG A 223 -8.17 21.67 5.12
N LEU A 224 -7.08 21.77 4.37
CA LEU A 224 -5.79 21.17 4.69
C LEU A 224 -5.01 22.11 5.63
N PRO A 225 -4.73 21.70 6.89
CA PRO A 225 -4.01 22.52 7.86
C PRO A 225 -2.49 22.39 7.66
N LEU A 226 -1.94 23.11 6.69
CA LEU A 226 -0.51 23.12 6.39
C LEU A 226 0.24 24.05 7.37
N THR A 227 0.24 23.69 8.66
CA THR A 227 0.64 24.58 9.77
C THR A 227 2.14 24.67 10.03
N GLN A 228 2.97 23.84 9.39
CA GLN A 228 4.41 23.71 9.64
C GLN A 228 5.18 23.64 8.33
N THR A 229 6.45 24.08 8.35
CA THR A 229 7.39 23.81 7.25
C THR A 229 7.70 22.33 7.20
N GLY A 230 7.67 21.72 6.01
CA GLY A 230 7.93 20.30 5.85
C GLY A 230 7.27 19.68 4.64
N LEU A 231 7.29 18.35 4.60
CA LEU A 231 6.54 17.56 3.63
C LEU A 231 5.30 17.01 4.33
N TYR A 232 4.18 17.07 3.62
CA TYR A 232 2.93 16.45 3.99
C TYR A 232 2.60 15.38 2.95
N SER A 233 2.07 14.24 3.36
CA SER A 233 1.40 13.33 2.43
C SER A 233 -0.10 13.43 2.67
N PHE A 234 -0.86 13.71 1.61
CA PHE A 234 -2.31 13.83 1.65
C PHE A 234 -2.93 12.69 0.85
N GLU A 235 -3.95 12.07 1.42
CA GLU A 235 -4.63 10.93 0.85
C GLU A 235 -6.14 11.05 1.00
N VAL A 236 -6.85 10.61 -0.04
CA VAL A 236 -8.29 10.41 0.00
C VAL A 236 -8.53 8.92 -0.09
N ASP A 237 -9.02 8.32 0.99
CA ASP A 237 -9.49 6.95 1.04
C ASP A 237 -10.98 6.89 0.70
N VAL A 238 -11.42 5.78 0.11
CA VAL A 238 -12.83 5.52 -0.17
C VAL A 238 -13.18 4.07 0.16
N GLN A 239 -14.46 3.81 0.42
CA GLN A 239 -14.98 2.45 0.53
C GLN A 239 -15.38 1.91 -0.84
N GLY A 240 -14.84 0.76 -1.21
CA GLY A 240 -15.15 0.04 -2.45
C GLY A 240 -15.62 -1.41 -2.22
N PRO A 241 -15.89 -2.15 -3.32
CA PRO A 241 -16.42 -3.52 -3.24
C PRO A 241 -15.48 -4.51 -2.52
N LEU A 242 -14.17 -4.30 -2.62
CA LEU A 242 -13.15 -5.14 -2.00
C LEU A 242 -12.59 -4.52 -0.70
N GLY A 243 -13.32 -3.59 -0.09
CA GLY A 243 -12.92 -2.90 1.14
C GLY A 243 -12.43 -1.47 0.91
N PRO A 244 -11.87 -0.83 1.95
CA PRO A 244 -11.29 0.50 1.83
C PRO A 244 -10.08 0.48 0.91
N LEU A 245 -9.83 1.57 0.19
CA LEU A 245 -8.60 1.76 -0.56
C LEU A 245 -8.27 3.25 -0.70
N PRO A 246 -6.99 3.59 -0.90
CA PRO A 246 -6.59 4.92 -1.31
C PRO A 246 -7.12 5.20 -2.73
N ALA A 247 -7.89 6.27 -2.90
CA ALA A 247 -8.36 6.75 -4.21
C ALA A 247 -7.38 7.73 -4.87
N CYS A 248 -6.63 8.48 -4.06
CA CYS A 248 -5.49 9.27 -4.50
C CYS A 248 -4.55 9.56 -3.31
N ASN A 249 -3.24 9.63 -3.57
CA ASN A 249 -2.22 9.98 -2.59
C ASN A 249 -1.12 10.84 -3.26
N PHE A 250 -0.76 11.96 -2.66
CA PHE A 250 0.33 12.80 -3.15
C PHE A 250 0.99 13.63 -2.04
N VAL A 251 2.20 14.09 -2.31
CA VAL A 251 2.97 14.93 -1.39
C VAL A 251 2.68 16.42 -1.65
N LEU A 252 2.63 17.20 -0.58
CA LEU A 252 2.65 18.67 -0.57
C LEU A 252 3.91 19.15 0.15
N ALA A 253 4.57 20.18 -0.37
CA ALA A 253 5.76 20.79 0.23
C ALA A 253 5.45 22.19 0.77
N VAL A 254 5.86 22.49 2.00
CA VAL A 254 5.66 23.79 2.65
C VAL A 254 7.00 24.33 3.12
N GLY A 255 7.37 25.53 2.67
CA GLY A 255 8.61 26.21 3.06
C GLY A 255 9.89 25.48 2.63
N ARG A 256 9.80 24.58 1.64
CA ARG A 256 10.92 23.80 1.10
C ARG A 256 10.64 23.39 -0.35
N ASP A 257 11.69 22.97 -1.04
CA ASP A 257 11.58 22.43 -2.40
C ASP A 257 10.77 21.13 -2.42
N TYR A 258 10.01 20.96 -3.51
CA TYR A 258 9.34 19.71 -3.80
C TYR A 258 10.38 18.60 -4.07
N PRO A 259 10.17 17.37 -3.59
CA PRO A 259 11.09 16.27 -3.85
C PRO A 259 11.36 16.07 -5.36
N ALA A 260 12.64 16.07 -5.75
CA ALA A 260 13.05 15.91 -7.15
C ALA A 260 12.77 14.49 -7.65
N PRO A 261 12.22 14.27 -8.87
CA PRO A 261 11.85 12.95 -9.40
C PRO A 261 12.81 11.80 -9.05
N ALA A 262 12.27 10.65 -8.64
CA ALA A 262 13.11 9.49 -8.31
C ALA A 262 13.87 9.01 -9.55
N SER A 263 15.17 8.71 -9.38
CA SER A 263 15.99 8.09 -10.42
C SER A 263 15.58 6.62 -10.60
N THR A 264 15.25 6.28 -11.84
CA THR A 264 14.79 4.97 -12.34
C THR A 264 15.88 3.89 -12.34
N ALA A 265 16.40 3.50 -11.18
CA ALA A 265 17.12 2.22 -11.10
C ALA A 265 16.09 1.08 -11.08
N SER A 266 15.80 0.49 -12.24
CA SER A 266 15.00 -0.73 -12.34
C SER A 266 15.73 -1.86 -11.58
N ARG A 267 15.27 -2.15 -10.37
CA ARG A 267 15.70 -3.31 -9.61
C ARG A 267 14.87 -4.51 -10.07
N ALA A 268 15.55 -5.62 -10.37
CA ALA A 268 14.88 -6.87 -10.71
C ALA A 268 13.96 -7.31 -9.56
N ALA A 269 12.89 -8.02 -9.89
CA ALA A 269 12.01 -8.67 -8.92
C ALA A 269 12.83 -9.49 -7.92
N GLU A 270 12.51 -9.34 -6.62
CA GLU A 270 13.10 -10.15 -5.56
C GLU A 270 12.55 -11.58 -5.63
N ALA A 271 13.43 -12.58 -5.67
CA ALA A 271 13.04 -13.97 -5.53
C ALA A 271 12.81 -14.28 -4.04
N ILE A 272 11.67 -14.91 -3.73
CA ILE A 272 11.34 -15.36 -2.37
C ILE A 272 11.57 -16.87 -2.29
N ASP A 273 12.78 -17.25 -1.90
CA ASP A 273 13.19 -18.66 -1.80
C ASP A 273 12.86 -19.27 -0.42
N ASP A 274 12.75 -18.42 0.61
CA ASP A 274 12.42 -18.82 1.98
C ASP A 274 11.37 -17.86 2.57
N LEU A 275 10.16 -18.37 2.74
CA LEU A 275 9.03 -17.61 3.28
C LEU A 275 9.23 -17.24 4.77
N ALA A 276 9.91 -18.07 5.56
CA ALA A 276 10.17 -17.75 6.96
C ALA A 276 11.13 -16.56 7.06
N GLN A 277 12.20 -16.57 6.24
CA GLN A 277 13.12 -15.44 6.17
C GLN A 277 12.42 -14.17 5.65
N ALA A 278 11.53 -14.28 4.66
CA ALA A 278 10.76 -13.14 4.16
C ALA A 278 9.88 -12.50 5.25
N ARG A 279 9.24 -13.32 6.11
CA ARG A 279 8.42 -12.84 7.23
C ARG A 279 9.26 -12.13 8.29
N GLU A 280 10.42 -12.67 8.64
CA GLU A 280 11.36 -12.02 9.56
C GLU A 280 11.89 -10.70 9.01
N ASN A 281 12.17 -10.63 7.70
CA ASN A 281 12.57 -9.40 7.03
C ASN A 281 11.48 -8.33 7.10
N LEU A 282 10.23 -8.69 6.80
CA LEU A 282 9.08 -7.79 6.93
C LEU A 282 8.88 -7.33 8.38
N LEU A 283 8.99 -8.23 9.36
CA LEU A 283 8.92 -7.86 10.77
C LEU A 283 10.00 -6.85 11.14
N ALA A 284 11.25 -7.08 10.70
CA ALA A 284 12.37 -6.20 10.98
C ALA A 284 12.17 -4.80 10.37
N LEU A 285 11.64 -4.74 9.15
CA LEU A 285 11.29 -3.49 8.47
C LEU A 285 10.20 -2.72 9.24
N VAL A 286 9.08 -3.38 9.56
CA VAL A 286 7.98 -2.82 10.36
C VAL A 286 8.48 -2.31 11.71
N ASN A 287 9.30 -3.10 12.40
CA ASN A 287 9.85 -2.73 13.70
C ASN A 287 10.88 -1.60 13.63
N ALA A 288 11.56 -1.41 12.50
CA ALA A 288 12.42 -0.25 12.27
C ALA A 288 11.59 1.04 12.19
N ASP A 289 10.49 1.02 11.43
CA ASP A 289 9.57 2.16 11.34
C ASP A 289 8.91 2.47 12.68
N ARG A 290 8.43 1.46 13.40
CA ARG A 290 7.88 1.62 14.76
C ARG A 290 8.90 2.20 15.73
N ARG A 291 10.16 1.74 15.69
CA ARG A 291 11.25 2.29 16.51
C ARG A 291 11.51 3.76 16.21
N SER A 292 11.45 4.16 14.93
CA SER A 292 11.62 5.58 14.54
C SER A 292 10.58 6.51 15.17
N MET A 293 9.42 5.96 15.53
CA MET A 293 8.30 6.64 16.18
C MET A 293 8.23 6.37 17.69
N ASN A 294 9.27 5.78 18.29
CA ASN A 294 9.32 5.38 19.70
C ASN A 294 8.20 4.41 20.14
N LEU A 295 7.74 3.56 19.22
CA LEU A 295 6.72 2.54 19.48
C LEU A 295 7.35 1.20 19.86
N SER A 296 6.61 0.41 20.64
CA SER A 296 6.98 -0.96 20.98
C SER A 296 7.09 -1.83 19.73
N GLN A 297 8.08 -2.72 19.74
CA GLN A 297 8.26 -3.71 18.69
C GLN A 297 7.12 -4.73 18.72
N LEU A 298 6.73 -5.19 17.54
CA LEU A 298 5.77 -6.27 17.36
C LEU A 298 6.49 -7.62 17.39
N ASN A 299 5.77 -8.64 17.82
CA ASN A 299 6.18 -10.04 17.70
C ASN A 299 5.51 -10.71 16.51
N LEU A 300 6.19 -11.67 15.89
CA LEU A 300 5.59 -12.49 14.84
C LEU A 300 4.53 -13.43 15.43
N ASP A 301 3.36 -13.46 14.82
CA ASP A 301 2.28 -14.39 15.16
C ASP A 301 2.12 -15.44 14.05
N PRO A 302 2.38 -16.73 14.33
CA PRO A 302 2.30 -17.78 13.32
C PRO A 302 0.90 -17.99 12.74
N ALA A 303 -0.16 -17.91 13.55
CA ALA A 303 -1.53 -18.10 13.08
C ALA A 303 -1.97 -16.92 12.20
N LEU A 304 -1.60 -15.70 12.60
CA LEU A 304 -1.84 -14.50 11.82
C LEU A 304 -1.04 -14.49 10.51
N SER A 305 0.19 -15.04 10.53
CA SER A 305 1.03 -15.21 9.33
C SER A 305 0.44 -16.23 8.35
N GLN A 306 -0.19 -17.30 8.84
CA GLN A 306 -0.93 -18.22 7.98
C GLN A 306 -2.15 -17.55 7.36
N ALA A 307 -2.90 -16.75 8.15
CA ALA A 307 -4.02 -15.98 7.63
C ALA A 307 -3.60 -14.94 6.58
N ALA A 308 -2.49 -14.24 6.82
CA ALA A 308 -1.94 -13.28 5.86
C ALA A 308 -1.44 -13.98 4.58
N GLN A 309 -0.77 -15.13 4.71
CA GLN A 309 -0.31 -15.92 3.58
C GLN A 309 -1.46 -16.41 2.71
N SER A 310 -2.50 -16.96 3.34
CA SER A 310 -3.70 -17.40 2.64
C SER A 310 -4.37 -16.26 1.86
N HIS A 311 -4.32 -15.02 2.37
CA HIS A 311 -4.87 -13.86 1.66
C HIS A 311 -4.00 -13.44 0.47
N SER A 312 -2.67 -13.42 0.62
CA SER A 312 -1.75 -13.17 -0.50
C SER A 312 -1.90 -14.22 -1.61
N GLU A 313 -2.05 -15.49 -1.25
CA GLU A 313 -2.34 -16.58 -2.20
C GLU A 313 -3.68 -16.39 -2.89
N ASP A 314 -4.73 -16.02 -2.14
CA ASP A 314 -6.07 -15.78 -2.67
C ASP A 314 -6.11 -14.62 -3.67
N MET A 315 -5.42 -13.50 -3.37
CA MET A 315 -5.30 -12.37 -4.29
C MET A 315 -4.67 -12.78 -5.63
N VAL A 316 -3.61 -13.61 -5.60
CA VAL A 316 -2.97 -14.12 -6.81
C VAL A 316 -3.84 -15.13 -7.55
N GLN A 317 -4.43 -16.09 -6.82
CA GLN A 317 -5.24 -17.17 -7.42
C GLN A 317 -6.53 -16.65 -8.05
N ASN A 318 -7.17 -15.67 -7.42
CA ASN A 318 -8.47 -15.13 -7.86
C ASN A 318 -8.34 -13.78 -8.57
N GLY A 319 -7.13 -13.29 -8.81
CA GLY A 319 -6.87 -12.11 -9.63
C GLY A 319 -7.55 -10.85 -9.10
N PHE A 320 -7.38 -10.55 -7.81
CA PHE A 320 -7.93 -9.33 -7.20
C PHE A 320 -6.92 -8.66 -6.27
N LEU A 321 -7.12 -7.37 -6.02
CA LEU A 321 -6.38 -6.60 -5.01
C LEU A 321 -7.38 -5.90 -4.08
N GLY A 322 -7.39 -6.29 -2.81
CA GLY A 322 -8.30 -5.69 -1.83
C GLY A 322 -8.26 -6.38 -0.47
N HIS A 323 -8.81 -5.73 0.55
CA HIS A 323 -8.86 -6.23 1.92
C HIS A 323 -9.91 -7.35 2.07
N ASN A 324 -11.07 -7.18 1.42
CA ASN A 324 -12.14 -8.15 1.42
C ASN A 324 -11.93 -9.13 0.27
N SER A 325 -11.82 -10.39 0.64
CA SER A 325 -11.77 -11.49 -0.31
C SER A 325 -13.17 -11.83 -0.82
N PRO A 326 -13.38 -11.99 -2.14
CA PRO A 326 -14.63 -12.51 -2.70
C PRO A 326 -14.97 -13.93 -2.22
N THR A 327 -13.97 -14.70 -1.79
CA THR A 327 -14.10 -16.12 -1.40
C THR A 327 -14.06 -16.32 0.12
N HIS A 328 -13.26 -15.51 0.83
CA HIS A 328 -12.96 -15.67 2.26
C HIS A 328 -13.47 -14.52 3.15
N GLY A 329 -14.10 -13.50 2.55
CA GLY A 329 -14.74 -12.40 3.28
C GLY A 329 -13.76 -11.37 3.82
N THR A 330 -14.13 -10.72 4.93
CA THR A 330 -13.38 -9.61 5.53
C THR A 330 -12.05 -10.05 6.18
N PRO A 331 -11.09 -9.13 6.44
CA PRO A 331 -9.87 -9.46 7.16
C PRO A 331 -10.08 -10.23 8.47
N GLN A 332 -11.16 -9.92 9.18
CA GLN A 332 -11.59 -10.59 10.40
C GLN A 332 -12.04 -12.03 10.14
N GLN A 333 -12.88 -12.25 9.13
CA GLN A 333 -13.37 -13.58 8.75
C GLN A 333 -12.23 -14.47 8.26
N GLN A 334 -11.29 -13.91 7.49
CA GLN A 334 -10.09 -14.60 7.05
C GLN A 334 -9.25 -15.09 8.24
N ALA A 335 -8.99 -14.21 9.22
CA ALA A 335 -8.17 -14.54 10.38
C ALA A 335 -8.86 -15.55 11.33
N ALA A 336 -10.18 -15.46 11.48
CA ALA A 336 -10.97 -16.40 12.28
C ALA A 336 -10.85 -17.85 11.80
N ARG A 337 -10.64 -18.09 10.49
CA ARG A 337 -10.40 -19.44 9.94
C ARG A 337 -9.10 -20.08 10.43
N PHE A 338 -8.15 -19.27 10.90
CA PHE A 338 -6.89 -19.70 11.48
C PHE A 338 -6.89 -19.59 13.02
N GLY A 339 -8.07 -19.49 13.64
CA GLY A 339 -8.22 -19.42 15.09
C GLY A 339 -7.89 -18.07 15.71
N VAL A 340 -7.74 -17.00 14.91
CA VAL A 340 -7.52 -15.64 15.41
C VAL A 340 -8.88 -14.95 15.59
N SER A 341 -9.28 -14.75 16.84
CA SER A 341 -10.54 -14.07 17.20
C SER A 341 -10.37 -12.58 17.53
N ASP A 342 -9.14 -12.08 17.59
CA ASP A 342 -8.82 -10.66 17.81
C ASP A 342 -9.29 -9.78 16.66
N LEU A 343 -9.54 -8.49 16.94
CA LEU A 343 -9.72 -7.49 15.89
C LEU A 343 -8.45 -7.39 15.05
N VAL A 344 -8.60 -7.58 13.74
CA VAL A 344 -7.48 -7.58 12.79
C VAL A 344 -7.47 -6.29 11.98
N ALA A 345 -6.36 -5.56 12.07
CA ALA A 345 -6.02 -4.53 11.09
C ALA A 345 -5.17 -5.14 9.97
N GLN A 346 -5.24 -4.60 8.75
CA GLN A 346 -4.56 -5.18 7.60
C GLN A 346 -4.03 -4.09 6.66
N ASN A 347 -2.81 -4.27 6.19
CA ASN A 347 -2.24 -3.61 5.04
C ASN A 347 -2.01 -4.63 3.91
N ILE A 348 -2.14 -4.19 2.66
CA ILE A 348 -1.82 -4.99 1.46
C ILE A 348 -0.99 -4.15 0.50
N SER A 349 -0.07 -4.79 -0.20
CA SER A 349 0.77 -4.13 -1.19
C SER A 349 1.17 -5.10 -2.29
N VAL A 350 1.42 -4.57 -3.49
CA VAL A 350 1.94 -5.32 -4.64
C VAL A 350 3.18 -4.59 -5.14
N SER A 351 4.36 -5.15 -4.84
CA SER A 351 5.63 -4.46 -5.09
C SER A 351 6.71 -5.39 -5.60
N ARG A 352 7.81 -4.83 -6.10
CA ARG A 352 8.92 -5.62 -6.67
C ARG A 352 9.83 -6.28 -5.63
N SER A 353 9.77 -5.82 -4.38
CA SER A 353 10.58 -6.34 -3.27
C SER A 353 9.87 -6.08 -1.93
N LEU A 354 10.28 -6.78 -0.88
CA LEU A 354 9.73 -6.59 0.46
C LEU A 354 10.02 -5.18 1.01
N ALA A 355 11.20 -4.65 0.70
CA ALA A 355 11.59 -3.29 1.08
C ALA A 355 10.73 -2.23 0.37
N ASN A 356 10.42 -2.44 -0.91
CA ASN A 356 9.50 -1.56 -1.63
C ASN A 356 8.10 -1.63 -1.05
N ALA A 357 7.58 -2.83 -0.78
CA ALA A 357 6.26 -2.98 -0.15
C ALA A 357 6.17 -2.22 1.18
N GLN A 358 7.18 -2.32 2.04
CA GLN A 358 7.19 -1.55 3.28
C GLN A 358 7.20 -0.05 3.04
N GLN A 359 8.06 0.42 2.14
CA GLN A 359 8.20 1.84 1.83
C GLN A 359 6.88 2.42 1.26
N GLU A 360 6.23 1.69 0.36
CA GLU A 360 4.96 2.04 -0.26
C GLU A 360 3.79 2.06 0.75
N LEU A 361 3.82 1.17 1.75
CA LEU A 361 2.86 1.22 2.84
C LEU A 361 3.10 2.41 3.77
N MET A 362 4.36 2.76 4.05
CA MET A 362 4.69 3.89 4.92
C MET A 362 4.40 5.27 4.31
N SER A 363 4.17 5.34 3.01
CA SER A 363 3.82 6.55 2.27
C SER A 363 2.35 6.84 2.13
N SER A 364 1.52 5.84 2.37
CA SER A 364 0.08 6.02 2.41
C SER A 364 -0.32 6.36 3.84
N PRO A 365 -0.90 7.54 4.10
CA PRO A 365 -1.43 7.90 5.41
C PRO A 365 -2.28 6.79 6.05
N ALA A 366 -3.19 6.16 5.31
CA ALA A 366 -4.03 5.08 5.82
C ALA A 366 -3.22 3.85 6.24
N HIS A 367 -2.35 3.35 5.36
CA HIS A 367 -1.51 2.19 5.66
C HIS A 367 -0.51 2.48 6.78
N ARG A 368 0.09 3.68 6.79
CA ARG A 368 1.00 4.18 7.83
C ARG A 368 0.29 4.23 9.19
N ARG A 369 -0.94 4.72 9.24
CA ARG A 369 -1.76 4.76 10.47
C ARG A 369 -1.95 3.34 11.03
N THR A 370 -2.29 2.37 10.18
CA THR A 370 -2.41 0.97 10.60
C THR A 370 -1.09 0.42 11.13
N LEU A 371 0.02 0.65 10.44
CA LEU A 371 1.33 0.12 10.83
C LEU A 371 1.83 0.68 12.16
N LEU A 372 1.61 1.97 12.37
CA LEU A 372 2.08 2.72 13.53
C LEU A 372 1.05 2.79 14.67
N ASP A 373 -0.03 2.01 14.61
CA ASP A 373 -0.97 1.95 15.72
C ASP A 373 -0.25 1.41 16.98
N PRO A 374 -0.20 2.19 18.08
CA PRO A 374 0.49 1.80 19.31
C PRO A 374 -0.18 0.61 20.02
N SER A 375 -1.45 0.32 19.74
CA SER A 375 -2.18 -0.82 20.32
C SER A 375 -1.67 -2.17 19.83
N HIS A 376 -1.04 -2.20 18.65
CA HIS A 376 -0.56 -3.44 18.06
C HIS A 376 0.57 -4.03 18.89
N THR A 377 0.49 -5.34 19.11
CA THR A 377 1.50 -6.13 19.85
C THR A 377 2.10 -7.23 18.99
N HIS A 378 1.34 -7.70 17.99
CA HIS A 378 1.74 -8.79 17.10
C HIS A 378 1.40 -8.46 15.66
N ALA A 379 2.17 -9.04 14.76
CA ALA A 379 1.95 -9.00 13.32
C ALA A 379 2.10 -10.37 12.69
N GLY A 380 1.40 -10.58 11.59
CA GLY A 380 1.55 -11.74 10.72
C GLY A 380 1.71 -11.32 9.28
N PHE A 381 2.59 -12.01 8.55
CA PHE A 381 2.96 -11.63 7.19
C PHE A 381 2.72 -12.75 6.18
N GLY A 382 2.16 -12.38 5.04
CA GLY A 382 1.97 -13.22 3.86
C GLY A 382 2.72 -12.63 2.67
N VAL A 383 3.37 -13.49 1.89
CA VAL A 383 4.09 -13.11 0.69
C VAL A 383 3.81 -14.14 -0.39
N GLN A 384 3.24 -13.70 -1.50
CA GLN A 384 3.00 -14.56 -2.65
C GLN A 384 3.55 -13.92 -3.93
N PRO A 385 4.49 -14.56 -4.63
CA PRO A 385 4.88 -14.14 -5.96
C PRO A 385 3.71 -14.28 -6.95
N GLY A 386 3.44 -13.20 -7.67
CA GLY A 386 2.51 -13.15 -8.80
C GLY A 386 3.17 -13.63 -10.11
N PRO A 387 2.37 -13.93 -11.14
CA PRO A 387 2.85 -14.40 -12.45
C PRO A 387 3.69 -13.36 -13.21
N ASP A 388 3.62 -12.11 -12.80
CA ASP A 388 4.29 -10.94 -13.36
C ASP A 388 5.61 -10.60 -12.65
N GLY A 389 5.99 -11.39 -11.64
CA GLY A 389 7.19 -11.19 -10.83
C GLY A 389 7.03 -10.17 -9.69
N PHE A 390 5.83 -9.66 -9.43
CA PHE A 390 5.57 -8.81 -8.27
C PHE A 390 5.20 -9.66 -7.05
N LEU A 391 5.47 -9.13 -5.86
CA LEU A 391 5.14 -9.76 -4.60
C LEU A 391 3.84 -9.18 -4.07
N TYR A 392 2.85 -10.04 -3.84
CA TYR A 392 1.63 -9.73 -3.11
C TYR A 392 1.91 -9.89 -1.62
N VAL A 393 2.04 -8.77 -0.93
CA VAL A 393 2.38 -8.70 0.49
C VAL A 393 1.13 -8.36 1.29
N THR A 394 0.84 -9.17 2.30
CA THR A 394 -0.21 -8.90 3.29
C THR A 394 0.44 -8.75 4.66
N GLN A 395 0.16 -7.64 5.35
CA GLN A 395 0.50 -7.46 6.76
C GLN A 395 -0.82 -7.46 7.55
N LYS A 396 -0.94 -8.32 8.55
CA LYS A 396 -2.06 -8.31 9.49
C LYS A 396 -1.53 -7.99 10.89
N PHE A 397 -2.28 -7.20 11.64
CA PHE A 397 -1.89 -6.73 12.96
C PHE A 397 -3.01 -6.97 13.98
N VAL A 398 -2.62 -7.28 15.22
CA VAL A 398 -3.55 -7.51 16.33
C VAL A 398 -3.03 -6.94 17.65
N GLN A 399 -3.97 -6.67 18.55
CA GLN A 399 -3.69 -6.41 19.97
C GLN A 399 -3.95 -7.69 20.78
N ARG A 400 -2.91 -8.50 21.02
CA ARG A 400 -2.97 -9.60 21.99
C ARG A 400 -2.95 -9.04 23.41
N GLN A 401 -4.00 -9.29 24.19
CA GLN A 401 -4.02 -8.93 25.61
C GLN A 401 -3.17 -9.88 26.47
N LEU A 402 -3.08 -11.14 26.04
CA LEU A 402 -2.43 -12.22 26.76
C LEU A 402 -1.59 -13.08 25.80
N ILE A 403 -0.44 -13.55 26.27
CA ILE A 403 0.24 -14.75 25.76
C ILE A 403 -0.05 -15.88 26.73
N VAL A 404 -0.29 -17.07 26.19
CA VAL A 404 -0.56 -18.28 26.97
C VAL A 404 0.62 -19.21 26.72
N ASP A 405 1.17 -19.76 27.80
CA ASP A 405 2.26 -20.73 27.69
C ASP A 405 1.77 -21.96 26.92
N PRO A 406 2.65 -22.66 26.16
CA PRO A 406 2.24 -23.81 25.36
C PRO A 406 1.50 -24.86 26.18
N LEU A 407 0.32 -25.27 25.68
CA LEU A 407 -0.47 -26.33 26.28
C LEU A 407 -0.05 -27.71 25.72
N PRO A 408 -0.15 -28.79 26.51
CA PRO A 408 0.10 -30.13 26.02
C PRO A 408 -0.96 -30.53 24.98
N ALA A 409 -0.58 -31.34 23.99
CA ALA A 409 -1.49 -31.80 22.95
C ALA A 409 -2.58 -32.77 23.46
N SER A 410 -2.33 -33.43 24.59
CA SER A 410 -3.25 -34.36 25.25
C SER A 410 -3.03 -34.34 26.76
N ILE A 411 -4.07 -34.65 27.53
CA ILE A 411 -4.03 -34.73 29.00
C ILE A 411 -4.90 -35.90 29.46
N ARG A 412 -4.55 -36.55 30.58
CA ARG A 412 -5.37 -37.65 31.11
C ARG A 412 -6.52 -37.13 31.94
N GLN A 413 -7.60 -37.89 31.97
CA GLN A 413 -8.76 -37.63 32.80
C GLN A 413 -8.35 -37.51 34.27
N GLY A 414 -8.80 -36.44 34.92
CA GLY A 414 -8.51 -36.17 36.33
C GLY A 414 -7.16 -35.51 36.59
N GLU A 415 -6.30 -35.34 35.57
CA GLU A 415 -5.11 -34.51 35.70
C GLU A 415 -5.48 -33.01 35.74
N THR A 416 -4.67 -32.25 36.47
CA THR A 416 -4.79 -30.78 36.54
C THR A 416 -3.85 -30.16 35.54
N LEU A 417 -4.41 -29.42 34.58
CA LEU A 417 -3.67 -28.56 33.68
C LEU A 417 -3.48 -27.19 34.32
N ASN A 418 -2.24 -26.77 34.51
CA ASN A 418 -1.95 -25.38 34.88
C ASN A 418 -1.85 -24.54 33.62
N ILE A 419 -2.85 -23.69 33.42
CA ILE A 419 -2.89 -22.78 32.28
C ILE A 419 -2.24 -21.48 32.74
N SER A 420 -1.02 -21.27 32.29
CA SER A 420 -0.22 -20.11 32.63
C SER A 420 0.02 -19.21 31.42
N GLY A 421 0.43 -17.99 31.70
CA GLY A 421 0.74 -17.02 30.66
C GLY A 421 1.05 -15.65 31.21
N GLU A 422 1.05 -14.68 30.30
CA GLU A 422 1.48 -13.31 30.56
C GLU A 422 0.54 -12.30 29.93
N ARG A 423 0.26 -11.21 30.66
CA ARG A 423 -0.47 -10.03 30.20
C ARG A 423 0.48 -9.07 29.49
N LEU A 424 0.09 -8.66 28.30
CA LEU A 424 0.91 -7.82 27.43
C LEU A 424 0.52 -6.35 27.41
N SER A 425 -0.79 -6.06 27.37
CA SER A 425 -1.26 -4.67 27.19
C SER A 425 -2.00 -4.12 28.41
N THR A 426 -3.33 -4.09 28.41
CA THR A 426 -4.09 -3.33 29.40
C THR A 426 -4.19 -4.09 30.72
N PRO A 427 -4.24 -3.41 31.87
CA PRO A 427 -4.61 -4.02 33.15
C PRO A 427 -6.00 -4.65 33.05
N GLY A 428 -6.22 -5.80 33.70
CA GLY A 428 -7.52 -6.47 33.64
C GLY A 428 -7.50 -7.84 34.30
N TYR A 429 -8.47 -8.66 33.94
CA TYR A 429 -8.73 -9.97 34.53
C TYR A 429 -8.68 -11.06 33.47
N VAL A 430 -8.10 -12.20 33.82
CA VAL A 430 -8.08 -13.39 32.97
C VAL A 430 -8.94 -14.49 33.56
N ALA A 431 -9.64 -15.23 32.71
CA ALA A 431 -10.36 -16.43 33.12
C ALA A 431 -10.23 -17.51 32.05
N VAL A 432 -10.25 -18.78 32.51
CA VAL A 432 -10.28 -19.94 31.63
C VAL A 432 -11.72 -20.41 31.49
N PHE A 433 -12.09 -20.82 30.28
CA PHE A 433 -13.40 -21.36 29.98
C PHE A 433 -13.25 -22.74 29.33
N ILE A 434 -14.06 -23.69 29.79
CA ILE A 434 -14.21 -25.00 29.16
C ILE A 434 -15.65 -25.12 28.67
N ASN A 435 -15.84 -25.37 27.38
CA ASN A 435 -17.19 -25.49 26.79
C ASN A 435 -18.13 -24.31 27.13
N ASN A 436 -17.53 -23.12 27.29
CA ASN A 436 -18.14 -21.85 27.72
C ASN A 436 -18.42 -21.68 29.22
N ASP A 437 -18.12 -22.68 30.06
CA ASP A 437 -18.20 -22.57 31.51
C ASP A 437 -16.88 -22.02 32.08
N VAL A 438 -16.97 -20.94 32.86
CA VAL A 438 -15.80 -20.35 33.54
C VAL A 438 -15.25 -21.32 34.59
N GLN A 439 -13.92 -21.45 34.61
CA GLN A 439 -13.20 -22.37 35.48
C GLN A 439 -12.57 -21.56 36.62
N GLY A 440 -13.23 -21.57 37.77
CA GLY A 440 -12.81 -20.80 38.94
C GLY A 440 -13.09 -19.29 38.82
N GLU A 441 -12.56 -18.53 39.78
CA GLU A 441 -12.68 -17.08 39.80
C GLU A 441 -11.70 -16.43 38.81
N PRO A 442 -12.08 -15.33 38.14
CA PRO A 442 -11.16 -14.55 37.32
C PRO A 442 -9.93 -14.10 38.11
N VAL A 443 -8.75 -14.25 37.53
CA VAL A 443 -7.49 -13.83 38.13
C VAL A 443 -7.23 -12.36 37.81
N ASP A 444 -7.00 -11.56 38.84
CA ASP A 444 -6.64 -10.15 38.74
C ASP A 444 -5.19 -9.97 38.26
N LEU A 445 -5.06 -9.38 37.07
CA LEU A 445 -3.79 -9.02 36.44
C LEU A 445 -3.62 -7.49 36.34
N THR A 446 -4.32 -6.72 37.17
CA THR A 446 -4.19 -5.26 37.19
C THR A 446 -2.79 -4.81 37.61
N GLN A 447 -2.18 -5.52 38.57
CA GLN A 447 -0.80 -5.29 39.01
C GLN A 447 0.18 -6.40 38.62
N ASN A 448 -0.32 -7.58 38.29
CA ASN A 448 0.52 -8.73 37.94
C ASN A 448 0.63 -8.88 36.42
N GLN A 449 1.82 -9.27 35.95
CA GLN A 449 2.03 -9.62 34.54
C GLN A 449 1.77 -11.09 34.26
N ARG A 450 1.95 -12.00 35.23
CA ARG A 450 1.76 -13.44 35.01
C ARG A 450 0.56 -14.01 35.72
N PHE A 451 -0.03 -15.04 35.11
CA PHE A 451 -1.11 -15.82 35.68
C PHE A 451 -0.82 -17.32 35.60
N SER A 452 -1.48 -18.08 36.46
CA SER A 452 -1.52 -19.55 36.41
C SER A 452 -2.85 -20.00 37.00
N ILE A 453 -3.70 -20.61 36.18
CA ILE A 453 -5.03 -21.10 36.57
C ILE A 453 -5.03 -22.64 36.50
N PRO A 454 -5.15 -23.34 37.64
CA PRO A 454 -5.25 -24.80 37.65
C PRO A 454 -6.65 -25.24 37.20
N VAL A 455 -6.71 -26.15 36.24
CA VAL A 455 -7.98 -26.67 35.70
C VAL A 455 -7.92 -28.19 35.62
N THR A 456 -8.81 -28.86 36.35
CA THR A 456 -8.91 -30.33 36.35
C THR A 456 -9.94 -30.79 35.32
N LEU A 457 -9.49 -31.54 34.32
CA LEU A 457 -10.35 -32.05 33.24
C LEU A 457 -10.94 -33.40 33.62
N ARG A 458 -12.22 -33.41 33.99
CA ARG A 458 -12.92 -34.61 34.50
C ARG A 458 -13.69 -35.40 33.43
N GLN A 459 -13.87 -34.84 32.24
CA GLN A 459 -14.62 -35.47 31.14
C GLN A 459 -13.62 -36.03 30.12
N THR A 460 -13.92 -37.17 29.52
CA THR A 460 -13.13 -37.74 28.40
C THR A 460 -13.67 -37.27 27.05
N GLY A 461 -12.78 -37.20 26.05
CA GLY A 461 -13.09 -36.74 24.70
C GLY A 461 -12.72 -35.27 24.45
N PRO A 462 -13.20 -34.69 23.35
CA PRO A 462 -12.79 -33.37 22.90
C PRO A 462 -13.34 -32.26 23.81
N VAL A 463 -12.45 -31.41 24.31
CA VAL A 463 -12.76 -30.26 25.16
C VAL A 463 -12.31 -28.98 24.47
N ARG A 464 -13.22 -28.00 24.38
CA ARG A 464 -12.87 -26.66 23.89
C ARG A 464 -12.46 -25.76 25.05
N LEU A 465 -11.17 -25.45 25.11
CA LEU A 465 -10.58 -24.53 26.07
C LEU A 465 -10.48 -23.14 25.44
N ARG A 466 -10.92 -22.12 26.17
CA ARG A 466 -10.80 -20.72 25.77
C ARG A 466 -10.21 -19.91 26.90
N ILE A 467 -9.41 -18.90 26.57
CA ILE A 467 -8.98 -17.90 27.55
C ILE A 467 -9.66 -16.58 27.24
N GLY A 468 -10.35 -16.08 28.25
CA GLY A 468 -11.00 -14.78 28.23
C GLY A 468 -10.14 -13.75 28.94
N PHE A 469 -10.06 -12.54 28.39
CA PHE A 469 -9.58 -11.35 29.09
C PHE A 469 -10.70 -10.32 29.16
N SER A 470 -10.87 -9.74 30.34
CA SER A 470 -11.80 -8.64 30.60
C SER A 470 -11.01 -7.44 31.11
N PRO A 471 -11.29 -6.22 30.62
CA PRO A 471 -10.95 -5.00 31.36
C PRO A 471 -11.52 -5.05 32.80
N PRO A 472 -11.07 -4.15 33.70
CA PRO A 472 -11.66 -4.03 35.03
C PRO A 472 -13.19 -3.93 34.94
N PRO A 473 -13.93 -4.69 35.76
CA PRO A 473 -15.37 -4.82 35.60
C PRO A 473 -16.09 -3.51 35.91
N GLU A 474 -17.06 -3.14 35.07
CA GLU A 474 -18.02 -2.09 35.38
C GLU A 474 -19.21 -2.71 36.11
N ASN A 475 -19.63 -2.14 37.24
CA ASN A 475 -20.74 -2.63 38.06
C ASN A 475 -20.63 -4.13 38.45
N ASN A 476 -19.42 -4.62 38.71
CA ASN A 476 -19.11 -6.03 39.01
C ASN A 476 -19.47 -7.04 37.90
N VAL A 477 -19.62 -6.58 36.65
CA VAL A 477 -19.85 -7.46 35.49
C VAL A 477 -18.56 -7.56 34.68
N PHE A 478 -18.05 -8.78 34.51
CA PHE A 478 -16.91 -9.05 33.63
C PHE A 478 -17.37 -9.21 32.18
N ASN A 479 -16.71 -8.50 31.26
CA ASN A 479 -16.96 -8.57 29.83
C ASN A 479 -15.77 -9.23 29.15
N PHE A 480 -15.76 -10.57 29.14
CA PHE A 480 -14.67 -11.34 28.57
C PHE A 480 -14.70 -11.32 27.03
N SER A 481 -13.61 -10.83 26.44
CA SER A 481 -13.25 -11.12 25.06
C SER A 481 -12.39 -12.38 25.04
N PHE A 482 -12.54 -13.22 24.01
CA PHE A 482 -11.80 -14.48 23.91
C PHE A 482 -10.67 -14.35 22.88
N TYR A 483 -9.47 -14.76 23.26
CA TYR A 483 -8.25 -14.48 22.50
C TYR A 483 -7.65 -15.73 21.87
N ASN A 484 -7.83 -16.88 22.53
CA ASN A 484 -7.27 -18.15 22.11
C ASN A 484 -8.28 -19.28 22.32
N ILE A 485 -8.30 -20.24 21.40
CA ILE A 485 -9.16 -21.42 21.41
C ILE A 485 -8.29 -22.64 21.14
N TRP A 486 -8.35 -23.63 22.02
CA TRP A 486 -7.73 -24.93 21.83
C TRP A 486 -8.78 -26.02 21.92
N ASP A 487 -8.73 -26.96 20.98
CA ASP A 487 -9.46 -28.21 21.09
C ASP A 487 -8.46 -29.26 21.64
N LEU A 488 -8.69 -29.70 22.88
CA LEU A 488 -7.86 -30.66 23.60
C LEU A 488 -8.54 -32.03 23.62
N ASP A 489 -7.80 -33.11 23.42
CA ASP A 489 -8.34 -34.46 23.57
C ASP A 489 -8.00 -35.00 24.97
N VAL A 490 -9.02 -35.22 25.79
CA VAL A 490 -8.86 -35.74 27.14
C VAL A 490 -8.92 -37.26 27.10
N GLN A 491 -7.76 -37.88 27.32
CA GLN A 491 -7.58 -39.31 27.29
C GLN A 491 -8.08 -39.96 28.59
N PRO A 492 -8.56 -41.22 28.54
CA PRO A 492 -8.90 -42.00 29.73
C PRO A 492 -7.76 -42.15 30.73
#